data_AF-A0A1K1RW81-F1
#
_entry.id   AF-A0A1K1RW81-F1
#
_cell.length_a   1.000
_cell.length_b   1.000
_cell.length_c   1.000
_cell.angle_alpha   90.00
_cell.angle_beta   90.00
_cell.angle_gamma   90.00
#
_symmetry.space_group_name_H-M   'P 1'
#
loop_
_entity.id
_entity.type
_entity.pdbx_description
1 polymer ?
#
loop_
_entity_poly.entity_id
_entity_poly.type
_entity_poly.pdbx_seq_one_letter_code
_entity_poly.pdbx_strand_id
1 'polypeptide(L)'
;MDTPKPPQKPAHLLDDLESIRQLLGDDNLQPPLLTDTVVHEPVHDEQIPLLFDPINGQPEPKPAAKTEAKGPDALLHLDRELRAAAQLIMQDVIDDFAPHIETEIKRRLEARMERLVAAATSGKL
;
A
#
# COMPACT_ATOMS: atom_id res chain seq x y z
N MET A 1 22.76 4.62 34.30
CA MET A 1 23.60 4.50 33.10
C MET A 1 23.12 3.27 32.35
N ASP A 2 22.06 3.44 31.56
CA ASP A 2 21.53 2.41 30.68
C ASP A 2 22.53 2.15 29.55
N THR A 3 23.10 0.96 29.54
CA THR A 3 23.99 0.54 28.47
C THR A 3 23.14 0.15 27.26
N PRO A 4 23.41 0.69 26.06
CA PRO A 4 22.65 0.32 24.88
C PRO A 4 22.91 -1.15 24.54
N LYS A 5 21.84 -1.90 24.30
CA LYS A 5 21.86 -3.28 23.83
C LYS A 5 22.75 -3.35 22.56
N PRO A 6 23.73 -4.26 22.50
CA PRO A 6 24.64 -4.34 21.36
C PRO A 6 23.83 -4.54 20.07
N PRO A 7 24.26 -3.94 18.95
CA PRO A 7 23.57 -4.10 17.67
C PRO A 7 23.53 -5.59 17.33
N GLN A 8 22.31 -6.14 17.19
CA GLN A 8 22.13 -7.53 16.81
C GLN A 8 22.79 -7.75 15.45
N LYS A 9 23.69 -8.74 15.39
CA LYS A 9 24.46 -9.04 14.18
C LYS A 9 23.50 -9.49 13.08
N PRO A 10 23.71 -9.09 11.81
CA PRO A 10 22.84 -9.46 10.69
C PRO A 10 22.73 -10.96 10.46
N ALA A 11 23.69 -11.75 10.96
CA ALA A 11 23.65 -13.21 10.93
C ALA A 11 22.45 -13.80 11.71
N HIS A 12 22.01 -13.14 12.79
CA HIS A 12 20.86 -13.58 13.58
C HIS A 12 19.54 -13.03 13.07
N LEU A 13 19.56 -12.04 12.17
CA LEU A 13 18.33 -11.46 11.66
C LEU A 13 17.56 -12.49 10.81
N LEU A 14 18.27 -13.33 10.07
CA LEU A 14 17.64 -14.41 9.29
C LEU A 14 16.98 -15.45 10.21
N ASP A 15 17.67 -15.86 11.28
CA ASP A 15 17.14 -16.77 12.30
C ASP A 15 15.92 -16.15 13.03
N ASP A 16 16.01 -14.87 13.41
CA ASP A 16 14.92 -14.15 14.09
C ASP A 16 13.69 -14.02 13.18
N LEU A 17 13.90 -13.77 11.89
CA LEU A 17 12.81 -13.73 10.91
C LEU A 17 12.16 -15.11 10.71
N GLU A 18 12.94 -16.18 10.70
CA GLU A 18 12.42 -17.55 10.63
C GLU A 18 11.64 -17.94 11.90
N SER A 19 12.14 -17.54 13.07
CA SER A 19 11.44 -17.72 14.35
C SER A 19 10.13 -16.94 14.42
N ILE A 20 10.08 -15.73 13.83
CA ILE A 20 8.86 -14.92 13.73
C ILE A 20 7.84 -15.60 12.82
N ARG A 21 8.27 -16.14 11.66
CA ARG A 21 7.39 -16.87 10.72
C ARG A 21 6.77 -18.12 11.35
N GLN A 22 7.56 -18.88 12.11
CA GLN A 22 7.08 -20.06 12.85
C GLN A 22 6.07 -19.68 13.95
N LEU A 23 6.28 -18.55 14.64
CA LEU A 23 5.38 -18.08 15.70
C LEU A 23 4.05 -17.57 15.14
N LEU A 24 4.07 -16.92 13.97
CA LEU A 24 2.88 -16.41 13.29
C LEU A 24 2.11 -17.50 12.54
N GLY A 25 2.72 -18.68 12.31
CA GLY A 25 2.11 -19.75 11.53
C GLY A 25 2.08 -19.47 10.03
N ASP A 26 2.89 -18.52 9.55
CA ASP A 26 2.95 -18.07 8.16
C ASP A 26 3.75 -19.03 7.26
N ASP A 27 4.24 -20.16 7.79
CA ASP A 27 5.09 -21.12 7.09
C ASP A 27 4.44 -21.75 5.85
N ASN A 28 3.11 -21.81 5.80
CA ASN A 28 2.33 -22.35 4.67
C ASN A 28 1.66 -21.27 3.80
N LEU A 29 1.80 -20.00 4.16
CA LEU A 29 1.24 -18.90 3.39
C LEU A 29 2.26 -18.50 2.32
N GLN A 30 2.23 -19.21 1.20
CA GLN A 30 2.83 -18.72 -0.03
C GLN A 30 2.20 -17.35 -0.31
N PRO A 31 2.98 -16.25 -0.42
CA PRO A 31 2.39 -14.96 -0.75
C PRO A 31 1.59 -15.16 -2.05
N PRO A 32 0.31 -14.75 -2.10
CA PRO A 32 -0.48 -14.94 -3.30
C PRO A 32 0.27 -14.32 -4.46
N LEU A 33 0.59 -15.14 -5.47
CA LEU A 33 1.15 -14.63 -6.70
C LEU A 33 0.08 -13.70 -7.28
N LEU A 34 0.46 -12.45 -7.56
CA LEU A 34 -0.41 -11.40 -8.11
C LEU A 34 -1.03 -11.77 -9.49
N THR A 35 -0.76 -12.98 -9.99
CA THR A 35 -1.26 -13.52 -11.25
C THR A 35 -2.54 -14.35 -11.11
N ASP A 36 -2.87 -14.88 -9.92
CA ASP A 36 -4.04 -15.78 -9.75
C ASP A 36 -5.33 -15.07 -9.32
N THR A 37 -5.28 -13.80 -8.91
CA THR A 37 -6.47 -13.00 -8.55
C THR A 37 -7.05 -12.18 -9.71
N VAL A 38 -6.60 -12.40 -10.94
CA VAL A 38 -7.44 -12.06 -12.11
C VAL A 38 -8.48 -13.16 -12.25
N VAL A 39 -9.42 -13.18 -11.31
CA VAL A 39 -10.71 -13.83 -11.51
C VAL A 39 -11.23 -13.24 -12.81
N HIS A 40 -11.24 -14.09 -13.83
CA HIS A 40 -11.85 -13.83 -15.13
C HIS A 40 -13.37 -13.76 -14.89
N GLU A 41 -13.82 -12.67 -14.28
CA GLU A 41 -15.22 -12.24 -14.35
C GLU A 41 -15.56 -12.13 -15.84
N PRO A 42 -16.62 -12.79 -16.33
CA PRO A 42 -17.07 -12.64 -17.70
C PRO A 42 -17.72 -11.27 -17.87
N VAL A 43 -16.91 -10.21 -17.81
CA VAL A 43 -17.31 -8.88 -18.25
C VAL A 43 -17.12 -8.89 -19.75
N HIS A 44 -18.23 -9.17 -20.45
CA HIS A 44 -18.57 -8.77 -21.81
C HIS A 44 -17.45 -8.83 -22.87
N ASP A 45 -17.72 -9.57 -23.94
CA ASP A 45 -17.05 -9.48 -25.23
C ASP A 45 -16.98 -8.03 -25.76
N GLU A 46 -16.06 -7.24 -25.25
CA GLU A 46 -15.58 -6.03 -25.88
C GLU A 46 -14.19 -6.36 -26.41
N GLN A 47 -14.17 -7.05 -27.53
CA GLN A 47 -13.03 -7.02 -28.45
C GLN A 47 -12.65 -5.55 -28.64
N ILE A 48 -11.55 -5.13 -28.03
CA ILE A 48 -10.97 -3.80 -28.23
C ILE A 48 -10.80 -3.61 -29.74
N PRO A 49 -11.52 -2.67 -30.39
CA PRO A 49 -11.31 -2.41 -31.79
C PRO A 49 -9.84 -2.00 -31.98
N LEU A 50 -9.12 -2.72 -32.84
CA LEU A 50 -7.78 -2.31 -33.26
C LEU A 50 -7.93 -0.98 -34.01
N LEU A 51 -7.48 0.12 -33.40
CA LEU A 51 -7.47 1.47 -33.97
C LEU A 51 -6.45 1.57 -35.12
N PHE A 52 -6.71 0.88 -36.23
CA PHE A 52 -6.04 1.09 -37.51
C PHE A 52 -7.05 1.33 -38.64
N ASP A 53 -8.08 2.14 -38.35
CA ASP A 53 -8.88 2.73 -39.42
C ASP A 53 -8.25 4.08 -39.81
N PRO A 54 -7.70 4.24 -41.03
CA PRO A 54 -7.14 5.50 -41.47
C PRO A 54 -8.27 6.50 -41.72
N ILE A 55 -8.50 7.38 -40.75
CA ILE A 55 -9.37 8.55 -40.90
C ILE A 55 -8.70 9.50 -41.92
N ASN A 56 -9.10 9.39 -43.19
CA ASN A 56 -8.64 10.25 -44.26
C ASN A 56 -9.20 11.67 -44.05
N GLY A 57 -8.53 12.48 -43.24
CA GLY A 57 -8.91 13.88 -43.02
C GLY A 57 -8.40 14.61 -41.78
N GLN A 58 -7.55 14.01 -40.93
CA GLN A 58 -7.01 14.70 -39.74
C GLN A 58 -5.74 15.49 -40.09
N PRO A 59 -5.57 16.76 -39.65
CA PRO A 59 -4.37 17.54 -39.92
C PRO A 59 -3.13 16.78 -39.43
N GLU A 60 -2.10 16.73 -40.28
CA GLU A 60 -0.83 16.05 -39.98
C GLU A 60 -0.34 16.40 -38.57
N PRO A 61 0.12 15.41 -37.78
CA PRO A 61 0.79 15.70 -36.53
C PRO A 61 2.04 16.51 -36.87
N LYS A 62 2.02 17.81 -36.55
CA LYS A 62 3.25 18.60 -36.45
C LYS A 62 4.24 17.77 -35.62
N PRO A 63 5.50 17.60 -36.07
CA PRO A 63 6.49 16.85 -35.32
C PRO A 63 6.47 17.37 -33.87
N ALA A 64 6.22 16.45 -32.93
CA ALA A 64 6.34 16.75 -31.52
C ALA A 64 7.65 17.53 -31.32
N ALA A 65 7.55 18.73 -30.74
CA ALA A 65 8.72 19.44 -30.29
C ALA A 65 9.55 18.43 -29.50
N LYS A 66 10.79 18.22 -29.95
CA LYS A 66 11.77 17.35 -29.32
C LYS A 66 11.66 17.60 -27.83
N THR A 67 11.44 16.55 -27.03
CA THR A 67 11.57 16.63 -25.58
C THR A 67 13.02 17.09 -25.36
N GLU A 68 13.21 18.38 -25.16
CA GLU A 68 14.50 18.94 -24.81
C GLU A 68 14.91 18.19 -23.55
N ALA A 69 16.07 17.53 -23.59
CA ALA A 69 16.60 16.84 -22.44
C ALA A 69 16.71 17.88 -21.31
N LYS A 70 15.72 17.89 -20.41
CA LYS A 70 15.72 18.72 -19.22
C LYS A 70 17.03 18.42 -18.51
N GLY A 71 17.88 19.43 -18.40
CA GLY A 71 19.19 19.28 -17.77
C GLY A 71 19.06 18.69 -16.37
N PRO A 72 20.16 18.17 -15.79
CA PRO A 72 20.14 17.50 -14.49
C PRO A 72 19.46 18.35 -13.38
N ASP A 73 19.57 19.67 -13.45
CA ASP A 73 18.93 20.60 -12.51
C ASP A 73 17.39 20.59 -12.59
N ALA A 74 16.82 20.56 -13.79
CA ALA A 74 15.37 20.50 -13.99
C ALA A 74 14.77 19.16 -13.51
N LEU A 75 15.56 18.08 -13.52
CA LEU A 75 15.16 16.79 -12.95
C LEU A 75 15.15 16.84 -11.41
N LEU A 76 16.13 17.51 -10.79
CA LEU A 76 16.16 17.69 -9.32
C LEU A 76 14.99 18.54 -8.83
N HIS A 77 14.61 19.58 -9.57
CA HIS A 77 13.42 20.38 -9.26
C HIS A 77 12.13 19.55 -9.35
N LEU A 78 11.99 18.75 -10.41
CA LEU A 78 10.84 17.86 -10.58
C LEU A 78 10.76 16.82 -9.47
N ASP A 79 11.88 16.22 -9.05
CA ASP A 79 11.90 15.27 -7.92
C ASP A 79 11.42 15.90 -6.61
N ARG A 80 11.86 17.13 -6.33
CA ARG A 80 11.39 17.87 -5.15
C ARG A 80 9.90 18.15 -5.20
N GLU A 81 9.39 18.57 -6.34
CA GLU A 81 7.96 18.83 -6.55
C GLU A 81 7.14 17.55 -6.41
N LEU A 82 7.58 16.43 -7.00
CA LEU A 82 6.93 15.13 -6.87
C LEU A 82 6.90 14.65 -5.42
N ARG A 83 8.01 14.80 -4.69
CA ARG A 83 8.06 14.44 -3.26
C ARG A 83 7.12 15.31 -2.43
N ALA A 84 7.08 16.61 -2.68
CA ALA A 84 6.17 17.52 -1.99
C ALA A 84 4.70 17.18 -2.29
N ALA A 85 4.36 16.90 -3.55
CA ALA A 85 3.02 16.48 -3.94
C ALA A 85 2.62 15.16 -3.28
N ALA A 86 3.52 14.17 -3.24
CA ALA A 86 3.27 12.91 -2.56
C ALA A 86 3.01 13.10 -1.04
N GLN A 87 3.71 14.04 -0.40
CA GLN A 87 3.48 14.38 1.01
C GLN A 87 2.11 15.01 1.23
N LEU A 88 1.66 15.89 0.34
CA LEU A 88 0.32 16.47 0.40
C LEU A 88 -0.75 15.39 0.25
N ILE A 89 -0.61 14.49 -0.72
CA ILE A 89 -1.56 13.37 -0.91
C ILE A 89 -1.61 12.48 0.35
N MET A 90 -0.46 12.17 0.96
CA MET A 90 -0.44 11.40 2.20
C MET A 90 -1.13 12.16 3.35
N GLN A 91 -1.00 13.49 3.42
CA GLN A 91 -1.68 14.29 4.44
C GLN A 91 -3.20 14.28 4.24
N ASP A 92 -3.68 14.45 3.01
CA ASP A 92 -5.12 14.39 2.70
C ASP A 92 -5.71 13.04 3.10
N VAL A 93 -5.02 11.93 2.76
CA VAL A 93 -5.41 10.59 3.19
C VAL A 93 -5.40 10.46 4.72
N ILE A 94 -4.40 11.00 5.41
CA ILE A 94 -4.35 10.97 6.87
C ILE A 94 -5.53 11.74 7.46
N ASP A 95 -5.82 12.94 6.97
CA ASP A 95 -6.88 13.80 7.49
C ASP A 95 -8.27 13.18 7.31
N ASP A 96 -8.50 12.51 6.17
CA ASP A 96 -9.75 11.80 5.90
C ASP A 96 -9.93 10.57 6.79
N PHE A 97 -8.87 9.78 7.00
CA PHE A 97 -8.98 8.48 7.64
C PHE A 97 -8.69 8.47 9.15
N ALA A 98 -7.90 9.40 9.68
CA ALA A 98 -7.59 9.49 11.11
C ALA A 98 -8.84 9.50 12.02
N PRO A 99 -9.86 10.37 11.80
CA PRO A 99 -11.04 10.39 12.66
C PRO A 99 -11.85 9.08 12.60
N HIS A 100 -11.86 8.42 11.44
CA HIS A 100 -12.54 7.14 11.28
C HIS A 100 -11.82 6.02 12.04
N ILE A 101 -10.48 5.95 11.91
CA ILE A 101 -9.65 4.99 12.63
C ILE A 101 -9.81 5.17 14.14
N GLU A 102 -9.78 6.41 14.64
CA GLU A 102 -10.00 6.68 16.06
C GLU A 102 -11.37 6.20 16.55
N THR A 103 -12.43 6.49 15.79
CA THR A 103 -13.79 6.07 16.12
C THR A 103 -13.91 4.54 16.15
N GLU A 104 -13.30 3.86 15.17
CA GLU A 104 -13.26 2.41 15.09
C GLU A 104 -12.51 1.79 16.27
N ILE A 105 -11.33 2.32 16.62
CA ILE A 105 -10.54 1.85 17.76
C ILE A 105 -11.33 1.99 19.07
N LYS A 106 -11.97 3.16 19.29
CA LYS A 106 -12.81 3.40 20.46
C LYS A 106 -13.94 2.37 20.55
N ARG A 107 -14.71 2.17 19.47
CA ARG A 107 -15.81 1.19 19.42
C ARG A 107 -15.33 -0.22 19.73
N ARG A 108 -14.20 -0.65 19.15
CA ARG A 108 -13.65 -2.00 19.39
C ARG A 108 -13.19 -2.18 20.82
N LEU A 109 -12.58 -1.15 21.41
CA LEU A 109 -12.10 -1.20 22.78
C LEU A 109 -13.26 -1.29 23.77
N GLU A 110 -14.31 -0.49 23.56
CA GLU A 110 -15.54 -0.52 24.37
C GLU A 110 -16.20 -1.90 24.32
N ALA A 111 -16.46 -2.44 23.10
CA ALA A 111 -17.03 -3.76 22.93
C ALA A 111 -16.13 -4.90 23.49
N ARG A 112 -14.81 -4.70 23.53
CA ARG A 112 -13.89 -5.64 24.18
C ARG A 112 -14.00 -5.56 25.70
N MET A 113 -14.09 -4.35 26.26
CA MET A 113 -14.25 -4.14 27.70
C MET A 113 -15.56 -4.74 28.21
N GLU A 114 -16.67 -4.51 27.50
CA GLU A 114 -17.97 -5.11 27.83
C GLU A 114 -17.90 -6.64 27.85
N ARG A 115 -17.28 -7.25 26.84
CA ARG A 115 -17.08 -8.71 26.79
C ARG A 115 -16.24 -9.22 27.96
N LEU A 116 -15.20 -8.50 28.38
CA LEU A 116 -14.38 -8.88 29.53
C LEU A 116 -15.17 -8.79 30.84
N VAL A 117 -15.97 -7.73 31.02
CA VAL A 117 -16.85 -7.58 32.18
C VAL A 117 -17.88 -8.71 32.22
N ALA A 118 -18.54 -9.00 31.09
CA ALA A 118 -19.50 -10.09 30.99
C ALA A 118 -18.87 -11.46 31.31
N ALA A 119 -17.67 -11.75 30.78
CA ALA A 119 -16.96 -12.99 31.09
C ALA A 119 -16.60 -13.09 32.59
N ALA A 120 -16.16 -11.99 33.20
CA ALA A 120 -15.79 -11.95 34.61
C ALA A 120 -16.98 -12.11 35.57
N THR A 121 -18.17 -11.63 35.18
CA THR A 121 -19.40 -11.81 35.97
C THR A 121 -20.04 -13.17 35.74
N SER A 122 -19.97 -13.73 34.53
CA SER A 122 -20.50 -15.06 34.22
C SER A 122 -19.71 -16.19 34.88
N GLY A 123 -18.38 -16.05 35.05
CA GLY A 123 -17.55 -17.03 35.75
C GLY A 123 -17.66 -17.05 37.28
N LYS A 124 -18.56 -16.23 37.86
CA LYS A 124 -18.78 -16.11 39.33
C LYS A 124 -20.08 -16.75 39.82
N LEU A 125 -20.83 -17.44 38.95
CA LEU A 125 -22.01 -18.25 39.26
C LEU A 125 -21.65 -19.74 39.17
#